data_AF-A0A3P6QS77-F1
#
_entry.id   AF-A0A3P6QS77-F1
#
_cell.length_a   1.000
_cell.length_b   1.000
_cell.length_c   1.000
_cell.angle_alpha   90.00
_cell.angle_beta   90.00
_cell.angle_gamma   90.00
#
_symmetry.space_group_name_H-M   'P 1'
#
loop_
_entity.id
_entity.type
_entity.pdbx_description
1 polymer ?
#
loop_
_entity_poly.entity_id
_entity_poly.type
_entity_poly.pdbx_seq_one_letter_code
_entity_poly.pdbx_strand_id
1 'polypeptide(L)'
;MSAVGGVETSEEQKRRFEVECEFVQALSNPHYLNFLAQRGYFKEAYFINYLKYLLYWKRPEYARALKYPQCLHFLEAIQHSEFREAIACNANAKFIEEQQILQWQYYTRKRQRLHVIGGCCIIVVVFSIVTKLTIELIEPLKMNALDRKIQFIEILEELCNHMLEYKLHKDKEGLQRFSKEETSTMNTLNKLHQRGVKVELGIPHEMWDKPGVEITSLKQQCENILGDYDEDIERWFYSGRSRIPLQKYLCEQRVLKGNDVSCIRKVNSEL
;
A
#
# COMPACT_ATOMS: atom_id res chain seq x y z
N MET A 1 19.98 35.21 -43.12
CA MET A 1 18.84 35.73 -42.33
C MET A 1 18.41 34.61 -41.39
N SER A 2 18.58 34.84 -40.09
CA SER A 2 18.38 33.87 -39.03
C SER A 2 16.93 33.37 -38.98
N ALA A 3 16.76 32.05 -38.83
CA ALA A 3 15.49 31.45 -38.48
C ALA A 3 15.11 31.93 -37.07
N VAL A 4 14.03 32.72 -37.00
CA VAL A 4 13.42 33.18 -35.75
C VAL A 4 12.79 31.95 -35.10
N GLY A 5 13.42 31.43 -34.04
CA GLY A 5 12.80 30.47 -33.14
C GLY A 5 11.60 31.13 -32.47
N GLY A 6 10.39 30.78 -32.90
CA GLY A 6 9.16 31.25 -32.28
C GLY A 6 9.11 30.81 -30.82
N VAL A 7 8.73 31.73 -29.92
CA VAL A 7 8.46 31.42 -28.52
C VAL A 7 7.27 30.46 -28.49
N GLU A 8 7.51 29.23 -28.02
CA GLU A 8 6.50 28.19 -27.88
C GLU A 8 5.33 28.68 -27.02
N THR A 9 4.10 28.43 -27.45
CA THR A 9 2.91 28.88 -26.74
C THR A 9 2.73 28.11 -25.41
N SER A 10 2.00 28.69 -24.45
CA SER A 10 1.77 28.05 -23.15
C SER A 10 1.11 26.67 -23.26
N GLU A 11 0.22 26.47 -24.23
CA GLU A 11 -0.45 25.19 -24.45
C GLU A 11 0.49 24.15 -25.07
N GLU A 12 1.37 24.56 -25.99
CA GLU A 12 2.39 23.68 -26.56
C GLU A 12 3.40 23.21 -25.50
N GLN A 13 3.83 24.13 -24.62
CA GLN A 13 4.72 23.80 -23.49
C GLN A 13 4.08 22.77 -22.56
N LYS A 14 2.79 22.95 -22.24
CA LYS A 14 2.03 22.01 -21.41
C LYS A 14 1.88 20.65 -22.07
N ARG A 15 1.53 20.63 -23.36
CA ARG A 15 1.40 19.39 -24.13
C ARG A 15 2.73 18.64 -24.23
N ARG A 16 3.84 19.36 -24.47
CA ARG A 16 5.18 18.75 -24.46
C ARG A 16 5.47 18.11 -23.11
N PHE A 17 5.21 18.81 -22.01
CA PHE A 17 5.43 18.29 -20.67
C PHE A 17 4.63 17.01 -20.39
N GLU A 18 3.35 16.98 -20.78
CA GLU A 18 2.48 15.81 -20.62
C GLU A 18 3.00 14.62 -21.44
N VAL A 19 3.35 14.84 -22.72
CA VAL A 19 3.87 13.80 -23.61
C VAL A 19 5.22 13.26 -23.12
N GLU A 20 6.13 14.13 -22.66
CA GLU A 20 7.39 13.72 -22.07
C GLU A 20 7.18 12.91 -20.79
N CYS A 21 6.22 13.31 -19.95
CA CYS A 21 5.86 12.59 -18.72
C CYS A 21 5.31 11.18 -19.01
N GLU A 22 4.43 11.05 -19.99
CA GLU A 22 3.89 9.76 -20.43
C GLU A 22 4.99 8.88 -21.02
N PHE A 23 5.85 9.45 -21.87
CA PHE A 23 6.96 8.74 -22.47
C PHE A 23 7.95 8.21 -21.42
N VAL A 24 8.37 9.06 -20.47
CA VAL A 24 9.26 8.64 -19.38
C VAL A 24 8.61 7.53 -18.57
N GLN A 25 7.33 7.65 -18.23
CA GLN A 25 6.62 6.60 -17.49
C GLN A 25 6.53 5.28 -18.26
N ALA A 26 6.40 5.32 -19.59
CA ALA A 26 6.41 4.13 -20.44
C ALA A 26 7.74 3.36 -20.39
N LEU A 27 8.86 4.03 -20.11
CA LEU A 27 10.17 3.38 -19.89
C LEU A 27 10.18 2.46 -18.65
N SER A 28 9.16 2.53 -17.79
CA SER A 28 8.98 1.58 -16.68
C SER A 28 8.71 0.15 -17.14
N ASN A 29 8.24 -0.05 -18.38
CA ASN A 29 7.92 -1.35 -18.93
C ASN A 29 9.15 -1.96 -19.64
N PRO A 30 9.73 -3.07 -19.13
CA PRO A 30 10.91 -3.70 -19.73
C PRO A 30 10.68 -4.19 -21.16
N HIS A 31 9.46 -4.62 -21.49
CA HIS A 31 9.11 -5.06 -22.85
C HIS A 31 9.03 -3.90 -23.84
N TYR A 32 8.66 -2.70 -23.36
CA TYR A 32 8.73 -1.50 -24.19
C TYR A 32 10.19 -1.12 -24.48
N LEU A 33 11.07 -1.22 -23.49
CA LEU A 33 12.51 -1.02 -23.69
C LEU A 33 13.11 -2.05 -24.65
N ASN A 34 12.71 -3.32 -24.52
CA ASN A 34 13.10 -4.38 -25.43
C ASN A 34 12.67 -4.08 -26.88
N PHE A 35 11.43 -3.64 -27.07
CA PHE A 35 10.91 -3.22 -28.36
C PHE A 35 11.74 -2.08 -28.97
N LEU A 36 12.07 -1.05 -28.18
CA LEU A 36 12.91 0.07 -28.63
C LEU A 36 14.32 -0.40 -29.02
N ALA A 37 14.90 -1.33 -28.25
CA ALA A 37 16.21 -1.89 -28.53
C ALA A 37 16.23 -2.72 -29.82
N GLN A 38 15.24 -3.60 -30.03
CA GLN A 38 15.12 -4.43 -31.23
C GLN A 38 14.93 -3.60 -32.50
N ARG A 39 14.21 -2.48 -32.42
CA ARG A 39 14.03 -1.54 -33.53
C ARG A 39 15.25 -0.68 -33.81
N GLY A 40 16.25 -0.71 -32.93
CA GLY A 40 17.53 -0.01 -33.13
C GLY A 40 17.54 1.46 -32.69
N TYR A 41 16.49 1.96 -32.02
CA TYR A 41 16.44 3.35 -31.54
C TYR A 41 17.62 3.68 -30.60
N PHE A 42 18.07 2.70 -29.81
CA PHE A 42 19.22 2.85 -28.91
C PHE A 42 20.59 2.89 -29.61
N LYS A 43 20.65 2.66 -30.92
CA LYS A 43 21.87 2.84 -31.73
C LYS A 43 22.01 4.28 -32.23
N GLU A 44 20.94 5.05 -32.20
CA GLU A 44 20.88 6.38 -32.78
C GLU A 44 21.29 7.45 -31.76
N ALA A 45 22.32 8.23 -32.10
CA ALA A 45 22.87 9.24 -31.20
C ALA A 45 21.85 10.31 -30.80
N TYR A 46 20.95 10.70 -31.71
CA TYR A 46 19.92 11.70 -31.44
C TYR A 46 18.94 11.22 -30.35
N PHE A 47 18.58 9.94 -30.36
CA PHE A 47 17.67 9.36 -29.38
C PHE A 47 18.33 9.25 -28.00
N ILE A 48 19.61 8.86 -27.97
CA ILE A 48 20.39 8.84 -26.71
C ILE A 48 20.49 10.26 -26.12
N ASN A 49 20.70 11.28 -26.96
CA ASN A 49 20.74 12.67 -26.51
C ASN A 49 19.38 13.14 -25.98
N TYR A 50 18.27 12.70 -26.58
CA TYR A 50 16.93 12.95 -26.06
C TYR A 50 16.70 12.29 -24.70
N LEU A 51 17.14 11.04 -24.51
CA LEU A 51 17.06 10.37 -23.21
C LEU A 51 17.91 11.07 -22.14
N LYS A 52 19.07 11.62 -22.52
CA LYS A 52 19.87 12.47 -21.61
C LYS A 52 19.14 13.75 -21.21
N TYR A 53 18.46 14.39 -22.17
CA TYR A 53 17.61 15.55 -21.89
C TYR A 53 16.55 15.20 -20.84
N LEU A 54 15.86 14.07 -20.98
CA LEU A 54 14.83 13.61 -20.05
C LEU A 54 15.31 13.32 -18.62
N LEU A 55 16.63 13.30 -18.35
CA LEU A 55 17.14 13.17 -16.97
C LEU A 55 16.73 14.32 -16.05
N TYR A 56 16.21 15.43 -16.58
CA TYR A 56 15.64 16.51 -15.77
C TYR A 56 14.49 16.03 -14.87
N TRP A 57 13.76 14.98 -15.26
CA TRP A 57 12.68 14.36 -14.48
C TRP A 57 13.15 13.79 -13.14
N LYS A 58 14.46 13.60 -12.94
CA LYS A 58 15.03 13.20 -11.64
C LYS A 58 14.99 14.31 -10.59
N ARG A 59 14.84 15.58 -10.98
CA ARG A 59 14.78 16.69 -10.02
C ARG A 59 13.47 16.60 -9.23
N PRO A 60 13.48 16.92 -7.92
CA PRO A 60 12.32 16.72 -7.04
C PRO A 60 11.10 17.56 -7.44
N GLU A 61 11.30 18.68 -8.13
CA GLU A 61 10.25 19.55 -8.65
C GLU A 61 9.40 18.86 -9.75
N TYR A 62 10.02 18.05 -10.62
CA TYR A 62 9.34 17.33 -11.70
C TYR A 62 8.94 15.90 -11.30
N ALA A 63 9.75 15.24 -10.47
CA ALA A 63 9.52 13.86 -10.04
C ALA A 63 8.16 13.66 -9.34
N ARG A 64 7.60 14.72 -8.75
CA ARG A 64 6.26 14.71 -8.12
C ARG A 64 5.12 14.38 -9.07
N ALA A 65 5.29 14.59 -10.38
CA ALA A 65 4.28 14.29 -11.39
C ALA A 65 4.30 12.82 -11.86
N LEU A 66 5.36 12.07 -11.53
CA LEU A 66 5.53 10.68 -11.98
C LEU A 66 4.73 9.72 -11.09
N LYS A 67 3.91 8.86 -11.71
CA LYS A 67 3.18 7.80 -10.99
C LYS A 67 4.03 6.54 -10.80
N TYR A 68 4.93 6.25 -11.74
CA TYR A 68 5.75 5.03 -11.75
C TYR A 68 7.23 5.38 -11.49
N PRO A 69 7.70 5.44 -10.23
CA PRO A 69 9.05 5.93 -9.91
C PRO A 69 10.18 5.10 -10.52
N GLN A 70 9.92 3.84 -10.85
CA GLN A 70 10.89 2.95 -11.51
C GLN A 70 11.33 3.44 -12.90
N CYS A 71 10.56 4.30 -13.58
CA CYS A 71 10.98 4.88 -14.85
C CYS A 71 12.33 5.59 -14.75
N LEU A 72 12.61 6.26 -13.63
CA LEU A 72 13.86 6.98 -13.42
C LEU A 72 15.05 6.01 -13.34
N HIS A 73 14.85 4.85 -12.71
CA HIS A 73 15.88 3.82 -12.63
C HIS A 73 16.24 3.27 -14.02
N PHE A 74 15.24 3.00 -14.86
CA PHE A 74 15.49 2.57 -16.23
C PHE A 74 16.08 3.68 -17.10
N LEU A 75 15.61 4.92 -16.93
CA LEU A 75 16.14 6.06 -17.67
C LEU A 75 17.65 6.25 -17.42
N GLU A 76 18.11 5.98 -16.19
CA GLU A 76 19.53 5.93 -15.84
C GLU A 76 20.23 4.70 -16.44
N ALA A 77 19.63 3.52 -16.30
CA ALA A 77 20.21 2.29 -16.83
C ALA A 77 20.46 2.36 -18.35
N ILE A 78 19.52 2.94 -19.11
CA ILE A 78 19.60 3.11 -20.57
C ILE A 78 20.76 4.03 -20.99
N GLN A 79 21.31 4.86 -20.10
CA GLN A 79 22.48 5.67 -20.43
C GLN A 79 23.73 4.80 -20.66
N HIS A 80 23.77 3.61 -20.06
CA HIS A 80 24.86 2.65 -20.20
C HIS A 80 24.69 1.80 -21.46
N SER A 81 25.76 1.68 -22.25
CA SER A 81 25.78 0.89 -23.49
C SER A 81 25.47 -0.58 -23.25
N GLU A 82 26.02 -1.13 -22.16
CA GLU A 82 25.89 -2.52 -21.77
C GLU A 82 24.43 -2.89 -21.52
N PHE A 83 23.68 -1.99 -20.88
CA PHE A 83 22.25 -2.19 -20.64
C PHE A 83 21.45 -2.13 -21.94
N ARG A 84 21.76 -1.20 -22.85
CA ARG A 84 21.07 -1.08 -24.16
C ARG A 84 21.25 -2.32 -25.02
N GLU A 85 22.43 -2.94 -24.97
CA GLU A 85 22.69 -4.19 -25.66
C GLU A 85 21.99 -5.37 -24.98
N ALA A 86 22.08 -5.45 -23.65
CA ALA A 86 21.46 -6.53 -22.88
C ALA A 86 19.93 -6.53 -23.02
N ILE A 87 19.28 -5.37 -22.96
CA ILE A 87 17.80 -5.28 -22.99
C ILE A 87 17.21 -5.67 -24.36
N ALA A 88 18.01 -5.76 -25.42
CA ALA A 88 17.54 -6.25 -26.73
C ALA A 88 17.13 -7.75 -26.69
N CYS A 89 17.66 -8.51 -25.73
CA CYS A 89 17.30 -9.90 -25.51
C CYS A 89 15.96 -10.02 -24.77
N ASN A 90 15.00 -10.76 -25.35
CA ASN A 90 13.69 -11.01 -24.72
C ASN A 90 13.79 -11.67 -23.34
N ALA A 91 14.77 -12.56 -23.14
CA ALA A 91 14.97 -13.23 -21.85
C ALA A 91 15.36 -12.24 -20.74
N ASN A 92 16.17 -11.22 -21.07
CA ASN A 92 16.57 -10.19 -20.12
C ASN A 92 15.40 -9.27 -19.77
N ALA A 93 14.56 -8.91 -20.76
CA ALA A 93 13.35 -8.12 -20.52
C ALA A 93 12.37 -8.86 -19.60
N LYS A 94 12.15 -10.15 -19.86
CA LYS A 94 11.33 -11.02 -19.01
C LYS A 94 11.91 -11.14 -17.59
N PHE A 95 13.22 -11.34 -17.46
CA PHE A 95 13.87 -11.40 -16.16
C PHE A 95 13.64 -10.10 -15.36
N ILE A 96 13.80 -8.93 -15.99
CA ILE A 96 13.55 -7.64 -15.33
C ILE A 96 12.09 -7.50 -14.91
N GLU A 97 11.14 -7.89 -15.76
CA GLU A 97 9.71 -7.90 -15.41
C GLU A 97 9.45 -8.79 -14.18
N GLU A 98 9.99 -10.01 -14.16
CA GLU A 98 9.89 -10.91 -13.01
C GLU A 98 10.48 -10.26 -11.75
N GLN A 99 11.64 -9.61 -11.86
CA GLN A 99 12.24 -8.86 -10.74
C GLN A 99 11.38 -7.67 -10.30
N GLN A 100 10.73 -6.94 -11.21
CA GLN A 100 9.80 -5.87 -10.86
C GLN A 100 8.58 -6.40 -10.10
N ILE A 101 8.02 -7.52 -10.55
CA ILE A 101 6.89 -8.19 -9.88
C ILE A 101 7.29 -8.61 -8.47
N LEU A 102 8.43 -9.29 -8.33
CA LEU A 102 8.96 -9.68 -7.02
C LEU A 102 9.19 -8.44 -6.15
N GLN A 103 9.83 -7.40 -6.69
CA GLN A 103 10.02 -6.15 -5.96
C GLN A 103 8.69 -5.55 -5.52
N TRP A 104 7.63 -5.52 -6.32
CA TRP A 104 6.32 -5.00 -5.88
C TRP A 104 5.67 -5.88 -4.80
N GLN A 105 5.76 -7.19 -4.94
CA GLN A 105 5.27 -8.15 -3.94
C GLN A 105 6.01 -8.00 -2.61
N TYR A 106 7.34 -7.89 -2.63
CA TYR A 106 8.16 -7.82 -1.43
C TYR A 106 8.37 -6.41 -0.88
N TYR A 107 8.41 -5.35 -1.70
CA TYR A 107 8.57 -3.96 -1.26
C TYR A 107 7.40 -3.52 -0.40
N THR A 108 6.17 -3.85 -0.80
CA THR A 108 4.98 -3.56 0.01
C THR A 108 5.09 -4.27 1.35
N ARG A 109 5.46 -5.57 1.36
CA ARG A 109 5.66 -6.38 2.58
C ARG A 109 6.82 -5.88 3.46
N LYS A 110 7.95 -5.44 2.87
CA LYS A 110 9.16 -4.97 3.59
C LYS A 110 9.01 -3.54 4.12
N ARG A 111 8.37 -2.64 3.36
CA ARG A 111 7.98 -1.31 3.84
C ARG A 111 6.91 -1.40 4.94
N GLN A 112 6.04 -2.41 4.87
CA GLN A 112 5.12 -2.76 5.94
C GLN A 112 5.85 -3.32 7.17
N ARG A 113 6.85 -4.21 7.02
CA ARG A 113 7.72 -4.62 8.17
C ARG A 113 8.39 -3.42 8.85
N LEU A 114 8.84 -2.42 8.08
CA LEU A 114 9.37 -1.16 8.63
C LEU A 114 8.30 -0.33 9.36
N HIS A 115 7.03 -0.34 8.91
CA HIS A 115 5.91 0.26 9.64
C HIS A 115 5.48 -0.53 10.89
N VAL A 116 5.61 -1.86 10.87
CA VAL A 116 5.39 -2.71 12.05
C VAL A 116 6.42 -2.38 13.13
N ILE A 117 7.69 -2.14 12.75
CA ILE A 117 8.77 -1.84 13.71
C ILE A 117 8.67 -0.42 14.31
N GLY A 118 8.03 0.54 13.62
CA GLY A 118 7.82 1.92 14.11
C GLY A 118 6.42 2.26 14.65
N GLY A 119 5.40 1.44 14.34
CA GLY A 119 3.98 1.69 14.66
C GLY A 119 3.33 0.60 15.53
N CYS A 120 4.16 -0.17 16.23
CA CYS A 120 3.92 -1.54 16.72
C CYS A 120 2.68 -1.81 17.59
N CYS A 121 1.97 -0.82 18.14
CA CYS A 121 1.00 -1.10 19.21
C CYS A 121 -0.48 -0.86 18.96
N ILE A 122 -0.85 -0.14 17.91
CA ILE A 122 -2.27 0.08 17.63
C ILE A 122 -2.83 -1.09 16.84
N ILE A 123 -2.18 -1.51 15.76
CA ILE A 123 -2.68 -2.55 14.85
C ILE A 123 -2.79 -3.92 15.53
N VAL A 124 -1.75 -4.29 16.28
CA VAL A 124 -1.68 -5.59 16.96
C VAL A 124 -2.72 -5.69 18.09
N VAL A 125 -3.03 -4.56 18.73
CA VAL A 125 -4.09 -4.50 19.75
C VAL A 125 -5.48 -4.42 19.12
N VAL A 126 -5.70 -3.62 18.06
CA VAL A 126 -6.97 -3.59 17.33
C VAL A 126 -7.28 -4.96 16.74
N PHE A 127 -6.30 -5.62 16.12
CA PHE A 127 -6.44 -7.01 15.68
C PHE A 127 -6.85 -7.92 16.83
N SER A 128 -6.11 -7.91 17.94
CA SER A 128 -6.42 -8.77 19.08
C SER A 128 -7.76 -8.48 19.74
N ILE A 129 -8.20 -7.22 19.78
CA ILE A 129 -9.51 -6.82 20.29
C ILE A 129 -10.61 -7.33 19.37
N VAL A 130 -10.46 -7.14 18.06
CA VAL A 130 -11.44 -7.63 17.08
C VAL A 130 -11.50 -9.15 17.11
N THR A 131 -10.35 -9.85 17.08
CA THR A 131 -10.32 -11.32 17.18
C THR A 131 -10.89 -11.81 18.50
N LYS A 132 -10.58 -11.16 19.63
CA LYS A 132 -11.14 -11.51 20.93
C LYS A 132 -12.65 -11.30 20.96
N LEU A 133 -13.17 -10.16 20.50
CA LEU A 133 -14.60 -9.88 20.42
C LEU A 133 -15.33 -10.89 19.52
N THR A 134 -14.77 -11.18 18.34
CA THR A 134 -15.33 -12.16 17.41
C THR A 134 -15.30 -13.57 18.00
N ILE A 135 -14.27 -13.93 18.77
CA ILE A 135 -14.14 -15.23 19.45
C ILE A 135 -14.99 -15.33 20.73
N GLU A 136 -15.20 -14.24 21.47
CA GLU A 136 -16.01 -14.19 22.69
C GLU A 136 -17.51 -14.26 22.38
N LEU A 137 -17.95 -13.77 21.21
CA LEU A 137 -19.32 -13.95 20.71
C LEU A 137 -19.68 -15.43 20.40
N ILE A 138 -18.73 -16.37 20.53
CA ILE A 138 -18.90 -17.78 20.14
C ILE A 138 -19.45 -18.68 21.27
N GLU A 139 -19.56 -18.26 22.53
CA GLU A 139 -19.97 -19.22 23.57
C GLU A 139 -21.47 -19.26 23.94
N PRO A 140 -22.08 -20.46 24.12
CA PRO A 140 -21.68 -21.84 23.75
C PRO A 140 -22.75 -22.58 22.91
N LEU A 141 -22.44 -23.78 22.38
CA LEU A 141 -23.17 -25.06 22.61
C LEU A 141 -22.86 -26.14 21.54
N LYS A 142 -22.27 -27.27 21.97
CA LYS A 142 -22.26 -28.59 21.30
C LYS A 142 -21.81 -28.69 19.82
N MET A 143 -20.85 -27.92 19.36
CA MET A 143 -20.24 -28.21 18.04
C MET A 143 -19.30 -29.42 18.11
N ASN A 144 -19.38 -30.27 17.10
CA ASN A 144 -18.44 -31.38 16.94
C ASN A 144 -17.05 -30.84 16.52
N ALA A 145 -16.04 -31.71 16.46
CA ALA A 145 -14.68 -31.27 16.15
C ALA A 145 -14.53 -30.70 14.73
N LEU A 146 -15.36 -31.13 13.77
CA LEU A 146 -15.33 -30.69 12.38
C LEU A 146 -15.98 -29.32 12.22
N ASP A 147 -17.16 -29.11 12.80
CA ASP A 147 -17.89 -27.84 12.77
C ASP A 147 -17.02 -26.73 13.38
N ARG A 148 -16.27 -27.03 14.47
CA ARG A 148 -15.33 -26.08 15.07
C ARG A 148 -14.23 -25.65 14.12
N LYS A 149 -13.76 -26.53 13.24
CA LYS A 149 -12.74 -26.18 12.24
C LYS A 149 -13.30 -25.28 11.15
N ILE A 150 -14.48 -25.60 10.66
CA ILE A 150 -15.15 -24.85 9.59
C ILE A 150 -15.44 -23.42 10.09
N GLN A 151 -16.04 -23.30 11.27
CA GLN A 151 -16.34 -22.00 11.87
C GLN A 151 -15.07 -21.16 12.11
N PHE A 152 -13.97 -21.80 12.54
CA PHE A 152 -12.70 -21.10 12.71
C PHE A 152 -12.19 -20.52 11.38
N ILE A 153 -12.25 -21.28 10.29
CA ILE A 153 -11.84 -20.82 8.96
C ILE A 153 -12.70 -19.63 8.51
N GLU A 154 -14.03 -19.75 8.59
CA GLU A 154 -14.96 -18.67 8.21
C GLU A 154 -14.68 -17.37 8.98
N ILE A 155 -14.40 -17.47 10.28
CA ILE A 155 -14.04 -16.32 11.11
C ILE A 155 -12.74 -15.69 10.66
N LEU A 156 -11.69 -16.48 10.41
CA LEU A 156 -10.42 -15.93 9.99
C LEU A 156 -10.51 -15.25 8.62
N GLU A 157 -11.35 -15.76 7.72
CA GLU A 157 -11.60 -15.15 6.40
C GLU A 157 -12.28 -13.78 6.50
N GLU A 158 -13.23 -13.61 7.43
CA GLU A 158 -13.97 -12.35 7.58
C GLU A 158 -13.33 -11.36 8.56
N LEU A 159 -12.45 -11.82 9.44
CA LEU A 159 -11.88 -11.03 10.53
C LEU A 159 -11.29 -9.69 10.07
N CYS A 160 -10.53 -9.70 8.97
CA CYS A 160 -9.88 -8.50 8.47
C CYS A 160 -10.84 -7.56 7.72
N ASN A 161 -11.99 -8.05 7.27
CA ASN A 161 -13.01 -7.18 6.66
C ASN A 161 -13.64 -6.25 7.69
N HIS A 162 -13.75 -6.68 8.96
CA HIS A 162 -14.21 -5.82 10.05
C HIS A 162 -13.29 -4.60 10.29
N MET A 163 -12.04 -4.62 9.81
CA MET A 163 -11.16 -3.45 9.88
C MET A 163 -11.68 -2.29 9.03
N LEU A 164 -12.45 -2.57 7.98
CA LEU A 164 -13.00 -1.53 7.09
C LEU A 164 -14.15 -0.75 7.72
N GLU A 165 -14.75 -1.26 8.80
CA GLU A 165 -15.80 -0.57 9.53
C GLU A 165 -15.27 0.60 10.37
N TYR A 166 -13.96 0.62 10.63
CA TYR A 166 -13.33 1.69 11.38
C TYR A 166 -13.12 2.93 10.51
N LYS A 167 -13.35 4.09 11.13
CA LYS A 167 -13.05 5.41 10.57
C LYS A 167 -11.93 6.06 11.37
N LEU A 168 -11.14 6.91 10.70
CA LEU A 168 -10.01 7.60 11.31
C LEU A 168 -10.43 8.98 11.82
N HIS A 169 -10.35 9.17 13.13
CA HIS A 169 -10.65 10.42 13.83
C HIS A 169 -9.34 11.19 14.05
N LYS A 170 -9.18 12.34 13.37
CA LYS A 170 -7.97 13.18 13.46
C LYS A 170 -7.87 13.97 14.76
N ASP A 171 -8.99 14.12 15.45
CA ASP A 171 -9.19 14.85 16.70
C ASP A 171 -8.89 14.00 17.95
N LYS A 172 -8.74 12.68 17.78
CA LYS A 172 -8.38 11.75 18.85
C LYS A 172 -6.90 11.37 18.75
N GLU A 173 -6.35 10.80 19.81
CA GLU A 173 -4.99 10.28 19.85
C GLU A 173 -4.97 8.76 20.13
N GLY A 174 -3.84 8.11 19.86
CA GLY A 174 -3.64 6.69 20.17
C GLY A 174 -4.65 5.75 19.49
N LEU A 175 -5.15 4.76 20.23
CA LEU A 175 -6.16 3.79 19.76
C LEU A 175 -7.51 4.44 19.46
N GLN A 176 -7.87 5.49 20.21
CA GLN A 176 -9.17 6.15 20.12
C GLN A 176 -9.39 6.82 18.75
N ARG A 177 -8.31 7.00 17.97
CA ARG A 177 -8.35 7.43 16.55
C ARG A 177 -9.13 6.46 15.67
N PHE A 178 -9.21 5.18 16.01
CA PHE A 178 -9.94 4.18 15.26
C PHE A 178 -11.29 3.95 15.93
N SER A 179 -12.35 4.51 15.37
CA SER A 179 -13.71 4.30 15.86
C SER A 179 -14.66 4.05 14.69
N LYS A 180 -15.67 3.19 14.90
CA LYS A 180 -16.73 2.94 13.92
C LYS A 180 -17.68 4.13 13.76
N GLU A 181 -17.65 5.07 14.70
CA GLU A 181 -18.46 6.28 14.67
C GLU A 181 -18.03 7.24 13.54
N GLU A 182 -18.98 8.06 13.07
CA GLU A 182 -18.67 9.11 12.11
C GLU A 182 -17.75 10.17 12.70
N THR A 183 -16.78 10.63 11.91
CA THR A 183 -15.88 11.72 12.31
C THR A 183 -16.65 13.02 12.42
N SER A 184 -16.21 13.91 13.30
CA SER A 184 -16.81 15.24 13.49
C SER A 184 -16.92 16.02 12.16
N THR A 185 -15.88 15.95 11.33
CA THR A 185 -15.85 16.53 9.99
C THR A 185 -16.83 15.87 9.03
N MET A 186 -16.90 14.54 8.98
CA MET A 186 -17.81 13.85 8.05
C MET A 186 -19.27 14.04 8.43
N ASN A 187 -19.60 13.98 9.72
CA ASN A 187 -20.94 14.26 10.22
C ASN A 187 -21.38 15.70 9.85
N THR A 188 -20.45 16.66 9.91
CA THR A 188 -20.71 18.05 9.52
C THR A 188 -20.93 18.18 8.01
N LEU A 189 -20.11 17.51 7.20
CA LEU A 189 -20.24 17.49 5.75
C LEU A 189 -21.57 16.84 5.31
N ASN A 190 -21.95 15.72 5.92
CA ASN A 190 -23.22 15.03 5.67
C ASN A 190 -24.41 15.93 6.03
N LYS A 191 -24.37 16.65 7.16
CA LYS A 191 -25.42 17.61 7.55
C LYS A 191 -25.54 18.79 6.57
N LEU A 192 -24.43 19.31 6.07
CA LEU A 192 -24.43 20.39 5.08
C LEU A 192 -25.00 19.91 3.74
N HIS A 193 -24.61 18.71 3.32
CA HIS A 193 -25.13 18.08 2.11
C HIS A 193 -26.64 17.81 2.19
N GLN A 194 -27.12 17.24 3.31
CA GLN A 194 -28.55 17.02 3.57
C GLN A 194 -29.38 18.31 3.56
N ARG A 195 -28.77 19.45 3.91
CA ARG A 195 -29.39 20.78 3.85
C ARG A 195 -29.36 21.42 2.46
N GLY A 196 -28.87 20.71 1.44
CA GLY A 196 -28.80 21.18 0.06
C GLY A 196 -27.63 22.12 -0.23
N VAL A 197 -26.65 22.23 0.68
CA VAL A 197 -25.44 23.02 0.44
C VAL A 197 -24.55 22.25 -0.55
N LYS A 198 -24.17 22.90 -1.65
CA LYS A 198 -23.25 22.32 -2.64
C LYS A 198 -21.84 22.28 -2.06
N VAL A 199 -21.42 21.12 -1.57
CA VAL A 199 -20.08 20.88 -1.04
C VAL A 199 -19.20 20.31 -2.14
N GLU A 200 -18.21 21.08 -2.61
CA GLU A 200 -17.28 20.64 -3.66
C GLU A 200 -15.97 20.12 -3.04
N LEU A 201 -15.90 18.81 -2.77
CA LEU A 201 -14.68 18.15 -2.27
C LEU A 201 -13.75 17.62 -3.38
N GLY A 202 -14.12 17.79 -4.65
CA GLY A 202 -13.40 17.18 -5.78
C GLY A 202 -13.50 15.65 -5.82
N ILE A 203 -14.37 15.04 -5.00
CA ILE A 203 -14.59 13.59 -4.90
C ILE A 203 -16.10 13.32 -4.99
N PRO A 204 -16.56 12.44 -5.90
CA PRO A 204 -17.95 11.99 -6.00
C PRO A 204 -18.54 11.49 -4.67
N HIS A 205 -19.82 11.80 -4.40
CA HIS A 205 -20.53 11.44 -3.16
C HIS A 205 -20.52 9.93 -2.88
N GLU A 206 -20.63 9.10 -3.93
CA GLU A 206 -20.55 7.64 -3.84
C GLU A 206 -19.23 7.11 -3.25
N MET A 207 -18.20 7.95 -3.18
CA MET A 207 -16.89 7.60 -2.62
C MET A 207 -16.63 8.20 -1.24
N TRP A 208 -17.58 8.94 -0.66
CA TRP A 208 -17.41 9.56 0.66
C TRP A 208 -17.34 8.51 1.78
N ASP A 209 -18.11 7.42 1.66
CA ASP A 209 -18.12 6.35 2.67
C ASP A 209 -17.03 5.29 2.46
N LYS A 210 -16.20 5.42 1.42
CA LYS A 210 -15.13 4.45 1.17
C LYS A 210 -14.01 4.61 2.21
N PRO A 211 -13.43 3.49 2.70
CA PRO A 211 -12.38 3.53 3.69
C PRO A 211 -11.14 4.25 3.13
N GLY A 212 -10.56 5.14 3.92
CA GLY A 212 -9.34 5.87 3.55
C GLY A 212 -8.09 5.00 3.57
N VAL A 213 -6.99 5.52 3.01
CA VAL A 213 -5.71 4.80 2.84
C VAL A 213 -5.20 4.19 4.15
N GLU A 214 -5.34 4.88 5.28
CA GLU A 214 -4.92 4.36 6.60
C GLU A 214 -5.76 3.16 7.05
N ILE A 215 -7.07 3.14 6.75
CA ILE A 215 -7.99 2.04 7.10
C ILE A 215 -7.79 0.85 6.15
N THR A 216 -7.62 1.10 4.85
CA THR A 216 -7.27 0.04 3.90
C THR A 216 -5.90 -0.58 4.25
N SER A 217 -4.97 0.25 4.72
CA SER A 217 -3.68 -0.21 5.25
C SER A 217 -3.86 -1.05 6.52
N LEU A 218 -4.79 -0.70 7.42
CA LEU A 218 -5.12 -1.49 8.61
C LEU A 218 -5.64 -2.88 8.25
N LYS A 219 -6.57 -2.98 7.27
CA LYS A 219 -7.03 -4.27 6.74
C LYS A 219 -5.89 -5.10 6.18
N GLN A 220 -5.05 -4.51 5.32
CA GLN A 220 -3.93 -5.23 4.72
C GLN A 220 -2.95 -5.75 5.78
N GLN A 221 -2.72 -4.99 6.85
CA GLN A 221 -1.86 -5.40 7.95
C GLN A 221 -2.47 -6.53 8.79
N CYS A 222 -3.79 -6.52 8.98
CA CYS A 222 -4.51 -7.65 9.58
C CYS A 222 -4.31 -8.94 8.75
N GLU A 223 -4.45 -8.87 7.42
CA GLU A 223 -4.26 -10.02 6.53
C GLU A 223 -2.83 -10.56 6.60
N ASN A 224 -1.84 -9.68 6.70
CA ASN A 224 -0.45 -10.09 6.88
C ASN A 224 -0.22 -10.80 8.22
N ILE A 225 -0.81 -10.31 9.32
CA ILE A 225 -0.70 -10.96 10.63
C ILE A 225 -1.37 -12.33 10.60
N LEU A 226 -2.56 -12.43 9.99
CA LEU A 226 -3.23 -13.72 9.81
C LEU A 226 -2.38 -14.70 9.01
N GLY A 227 -1.81 -14.26 7.89
CA GLY A 227 -0.97 -15.11 7.04
C GLY A 227 0.36 -15.50 7.68
N ASP A 228 1.01 -14.60 8.42
CA ASP A 228 2.32 -14.86 9.04
C ASP A 228 2.22 -15.73 10.31
N TYR A 229 1.07 -15.75 10.97
CA TYR A 229 0.87 -16.42 12.27
C TYR A 229 -0.33 -17.39 12.29
N ASP A 230 -0.78 -17.87 11.13
CA ASP A 230 -1.92 -18.79 10.99
C ASP A 230 -1.79 -20.03 11.90
N GLU A 231 -0.64 -20.71 11.86
CA GLU A 231 -0.34 -21.90 12.67
C GLU A 231 -0.36 -21.60 14.17
N ASP A 232 0.13 -20.42 14.57
CA ASP A 232 0.16 -19.99 15.97
C ASP A 232 -1.26 -19.69 16.48
N ILE A 233 -2.08 -19.03 15.65
CA ILE A 233 -3.49 -18.71 15.97
C ILE A 233 -4.31 -20.00 16.03
N GLU A 234 -4.11 -20.91 15.07
CA GLU A 234 -4.75 -22.23 15.04
C GLU A 234 -4.38 -23.04 16.30
N ARG A 235 -3.09 -23.05 16.68
CA ARG A 235 -2.62 -23.71 17.90
C ARG A 235 -3.22 -23.09 19.15
N TRP A 236 -3.31 -21.76 19.24
CA TRP A 236 -3.95 -21.09 20.37
C TRP A 236 -5.44 -21.46 20.48
N PHE A 237 -6.14 -21.54 19.36
CA PHE A 237 -7.56 -21.93 19.29
C PHE A 237 -7.78 -23.38 19.74
N TYR A 238 -7.02 -24.35 19.21
CA TYR A 238 -7.21 -25.77 19.52
C TYR A 238 -6.56 -26.26 20.81
N SER A 239 -5.57 -25.55 21.37
CA SER A 239 -4.97 -25.87 22.68
C SER A 239 -5.94 -25.71 23.86
N GLY A 240 -7.21 -25.40 23.58
CA GLY A 240 -8.27 -25.20 24.56
C GLY A 240 -8.05 -23.88 25.27
N ARG A 241 -8.46 -22.78 24.60
CA ARG A 241 -8.40 -21.37 25.07
C ARG A 241 -7.42 -21.23 26.24
N SER A 242 -6.14 -21.28 25.92
CA SER A 242 -5.08 -21.21 26.92
C SER A 242 -5.41 -20.11 27.93
N ARG A 243 -5.05 -20.28 29.22
CA ARG A 243 -5.25 -19.27 30.29
C ARG A 243 -4.72 -17.86 29.95
N ILE A 244 -4.03 -17.73 28.83
CA ILE A 244 -3.38 -16.55 28.28
C ILE A 244 -4.24 -16.01 27.12
N PRO A 245 -4.74 -14.76 27.22
CA PRO A 245 -5.47 -14.10 26.13
C PRO A 245 -4.70 -14.13 24.81
N LEU A 246 -5.40 -14.24 23.67
CA LEU A 246 -4.78 -14.23 22.34
C LEU A 246 -3.86 -13.03 22.14
N GLN A 247 -4.27 -11.84 22.62
CA GLN A 247 -3.44 -10.64 22.62
C GLN A 247 -2.07 -10.89 23.28
N LYS A 248 -2.05 -11.54 24.44
CA LYS A 248 -0.78 -11.79 25.13
C LYS A 248 0.03 -12.89 24.43
N TYR A 249 -0.63 -13.93 23.93
CA TYR A 249 0.02 -15.04 23.24
C TYR A 249 0.63 -14.62 21.89
N LEU A 250 -0.16 -13.96 21.03
CA LEU A 250 0.25 -13.56 19.70
C LEU A 250 1.14 -12.31 19.76
N CYS A 251 0.73 -11.28 20.50
CA CYS A 251 1.42 -9.99 20.47
C CYS A 251 2.72 -10.01 21.26
N GLU A 252 2.69 -10.38 22.55
CA GLU A 252 3.88 -10.32 23.40
C GLU A 252 4.87 -11.47 23.12
N GLN A 253 4.38 -12.67 22.84
CA GLN A 253 5.23 -13.88 22.81
C GLN A 253 5.67 -14.31 21.41
N ARG A 254 5.03 -13.81 20.35
CA ARG A 254 5.34 -14.15 18.95
C ARG A 254 5.71 -12.91 18.14
N VAL A 255 4.78 -11.97 17.97
CA VAL A 255 4.94 -10.79 17.12
C VAL A 255 6.02 -9.85 17.64
N LEU A 256 6.04 -9.57 18.95
CA LEU A 256 7.02 -8.67 19.58
C LEU A 256 8.21 -9.40 20.23
N LYS A 257 8.43 -10.68 19.91
CA LYS A 257 9.48 -11.47 20.57
C LYS A 257 10.86 -10.85 20.34
N GLY A 258 11.45 -10.27 21.39
CA GLY A 258 12.76 -9.61 21.35
C GLY A 258 12.73 -8.09 21.04
N ASN A 259 11.54 -7.49 20.91
CA ASN A 259 11.34 -6.05 20.70
C ASN A 259 10.77 -5.37 21.96
N ASP A 260 10.80 -4.04 22.00
CA ASP A 260 10.27 -3.27 23.12
C ASP A 260 8.75 -3.43 23.26
N VAL A 261 8.32 -4.00 24.39
CA VAL A 261 6.91 -4.22 24.76
C VAL A 261 6.27 -3.00 25.44
N SER A 262 7.01 -1.90 25.62
CA SER A 262 6.53 -0.67 26.28
C SER A 262 5.26 -0.11 25.63
N CYS A 263 5.10 -0.32 24.33
CA CYS A 263 3.96 0.20 23.60
C CYS A 263 2.65 -0.52 23.97
N ILE A 264 2.68 -1.81 24.36
CA ILE A 264 1.47 -2.58 24.73
C ILE A 264 0.97 -2.11 26.10
N ARG A 265 1.90 -1.77 27.00
CA ARG A 265 1.57 -1.29 28.34
C ARG A 265 0.80 0.03 28.32
N LYS A 266 1.15 0.95 27.40
CA LYS A 266 0.45 2.23 27.21
C LYS A 266 -0.96 2.03 26.66
N VAL A 267 -1.12 1.07 25.76
CA VAL A 267 -2.41 0.77 25.14
C VAL A 267 -3.39 0.11 26.12
N ASN A 268 -2.92 -0.82 26.96
CA ASN A 268 -3.77 -1.44 27.98
C ASN A 268 -4.19 -0.47 29.10
N SER A 269 -3.57 0.72 29.23
CA SER A 269 -4.01 1.77 30.15
C SER A 269 -5.05 2.73 29.56
N GLU A 270 -5.33 2.63 28.26
CA GLU A 270 -6.27 3.49 27.51
C GLU A 270 -7.59 2.76 27.13
N LEU A 271 -7.71 1.48 27.49
CA LEU A 271 -8.90 0.63 27.39
C LEU A 271 -9.54 0.44 28.77
#